data_AF-A0A257DAR0-F1
#
_entry.id   AF-A0A257DAR0-F1
#
_cell.length_a   1.000
_cell.length_b   1.000
_cell.length_c   1.000
_cell.angle_alpha   90.00
_cell.angle_beta   90.00
_cell.angle_gamma   90.00
#
_symmetry.space_group_name_H-M   'P 1'
#
loop_
_entity.id
_entity.type
_entity.pdbx_description
1 polymer ?
#
loop_
_entity_poly.entity_id
_entity_poly.type
_entity_poly.pdbx_seq_one_letter_code
_entity_poly.pdbx_strand_id
1 'polypeptide(L)' 'MMKPTDKPAPVRRPWWREPMVWLVIGGPATVVVAAIATGIVAWRGADPLVLDAPAVSAPPSNPALAPALTARNHAATPH' A
#
# COMPACT_ATOMS: atom_id res chain seq x y z
N MET A 1 59.22 0.07 -43.99
CA MET A 1 58.58 1.15 -43.20
C MET A 1 57.09 0.91 -43.21
N MET A 2 56.54 0.27 -42.16
CA MET A 2 55.11 -0.08 -42.04
C MET A 2 54.39 1.09 -41.36
N LYS A 3 53.38 1.68 -41.99
CA LYS A 3 52.56 2.71 -41.34
C LYS A 3 51.62 2.05 -40.32
N PRO A 4 51.43 2.62 -39.11
CA PRO A 4 50.37 2.16 -38.22
C PRO A 4 49.03 2.41 -38.91
N THR A 5 48.21 1.38 -39.04
CA THR A 5 46.81 1.52 -39.43
C THR A 5 46.02 1.95 -38.20
N ASP A 6 45.71 3.25 -38.11
CA ASP A 6 44.77 3.76 -37.11
C ASP A 6 43.38 3.18 -37.39
N LYS A 7 42.88 2.36 -36.46
CA LYS A 7 41.53 1.81 -36.53
C LYS A 7 40.54 2.87 -36.02
N PRO A 8 39.51 3.25 -36.78
CA PRO A 8 38.54 4.23 -36.30
C PRO A 8 37.86 3.72 -35.01
N ALA A 9 37.81 4.59 -34.00
CA ALA A 9 37.12 4.28 -32.75
C ALA A 9 35.61 4.13 -33.01
N PRO A 10 34.94 3.13 -32.41
CA PRO A 10 33.52 2.94 -32.60
C PRO A 10 32.74 4.13 -32.00
N VAL A 11 31.87 4.74 -32.81
CA VAL A 11 30.94 5.78 -32.35
C VAL A 11 29.86 5.12 -31.49
N ARG A 12 29.92 5.33 -30.16
CA ARG A 12 28.88 4.84 -29.25
C ARG A 12 27.67 5.78 -29.31
N ARG A 13 26.51 5.25 -29.70
CA ARG A 13 25.24 5.98 -29.63
C ARG A 13 24.84 6.15 -28.15
N PRO A 14 24.24 7.30 -27.77
CA PRO A 14 23.73 7.48 -26.42
C PRO A 14 22.62 6.47 -26.10
N TRP A 15 22.77 5.74 -25.00
CA TRP A 15 21.91 4.61 -24.63
C TRP A 15 20.42 4.99 -24.44
N TRP A 16 20.13 6.20 -23.98
CA TRP A 16 18.77 6.72 -23.78
C TRP A 16 17.95 6.89 -25.07
N ARG A 17 18.60 6.82 -26.24
CA ARG A 17 17.93 6.84 -27.55
C ARG A 17 17.40 5.48 -27.98
N GLU A 18 17.81 4.39 -27.33
CA GLU A 18 17.37 3.06 -27.71
C GLU A 18 15.98 2.75 -27.11
N PRO A 19 14.98 2.38 -27.92
CA PRO A 19 13.61 2.14 -27.43
C PRO A 19 13.54 0.99 -26.41
N MET A 20 14.45 0.02 -26.51
CA MET A 20 14.56 -1.09 -25.56
C MET A 20 14.79 -0.62 -24.12
N VAL A 21 15.56 0.47 -23.93
CA VAL A 21 15.84 1.02 -22.60
C VAL A 21 14.55 1.51 -21.94
N TRP A 22 13.67 2.14 -22.71
CA TRP A 22 12.38 2.60 -22.22
C TRP A 22 11.41 1.46 -21.88
N LEU A 23 11.47 0.32 -22.57
CA LEU A 23 10.69 -0.86 -22.21
C LEU A 23 11.15 -1.45 -20.86
N VAL A 24 12.46 -1.54 -20.65
CA VAL A 24 13.05 -2.06 -19.41
C VAL A 24 12.78 -1.14 -18.23
N ILE A 25 12.87 0.18 -18.41
CA ILE A 25 12.59 1.16 -17.36
C ILE A 25 11.09 1.34 -17.15
N GLY A 26 10.30 1.25 -18.23
CA GLY A 26 8.86 1.51 -18.22
C GLY A 26 8.08 0.53 -17.35
N GLY A 27 8.43 -0.76 -17.37
CA GLY A 27 7.80 -1.77 -16.51
C GLY A 27 7.90 -1.42 -15.01
N PRO A 28 9.12 -1.31 -14.44
CA PRO A 28 9.32 -0.88 -13.06
C PRO A 28 8.74 0.49 -12.75
N ALA A 29 8.91 1.47 -13.63
CA ALA A 29 8.37 2.82 -13.43
C ALA A 29 6.84 2.81 -13.30
N THR A 30 6.15 1.99 -14.09
CA THR A 30 4.68 1.83 -14.03
C THR A 30 4.24 1.30 -12.67
N VAL A 31 4.95 0.30 -12.13
CA VAL A 31 4.66 -0.27 -10.80
C VAL A 31 4.85 0.77 -9.70
N VAL A 32 5.94 1.55 -9.74
CA VAL A 32 6.19 2.62 -8.76
C VAL A 32 5.07 3.66 -8.78
N VAL A 33 4.65 4.10 -9.97
CA VAL A 33 3.52 5.04 -10.12
C VAL A 33 2.23 4.44 -9.56
N ALA A 34 1.93 3.17 -9.85
CA ALA A 34 0.74 2.48 -9.34
C ALA A 34 0.75 2.35 -7.80
N ALA A 35 1.90 2.06 -7.21
CA ALA A 35 2.07 1.99 -5.75
C ALA A 35 1.83 3.35 -5.09
N ILE A 36 2.38 4.43 -5.65
CA ILE A 36 2.15 5.80 -5.18
C ILE A 36 0.67 6.17 -5.31
N ALA A 37 0.04 5.89 -6.46
CA ALA A 37 -1.38 6.17 -6.67
C ALA A 37 -2.26 5.45 -5.64
N THR A 38 -1.99 4.16 -5.39
CA THR A 38 -2.67 3.37 -4.35
C THR A 38 -2.46 3.98 -2.97
N GLY A 39 -1.23 4.40 -2.63
CA GLY A 39 -0.92 5.07 -1.37
C GLY A 39 -1.69 6.38 -1.18
N ILE A 40 -1.81 7.19 -2.24
CA ILE A 40 -2.58 8.44 -2.21
C ILE A 40 -4.07 8.15 -1.97
N VAL A 41 -4.62 7.13 -2.65
CA VAL A 41 -6.02 6.70 -2.45
C VAL A 41 -6.24 6.23 -1.01
N ALA A 42 -5.33 5.41 -0.47
CA ALA A 42 -5.41 4.94 0.90
C ALA A 42 -5.36 6.08 1.92
N TRP A 43 -4.52 7.09 1.72
CA TRP A 43 -4.45 8.23 2.63
C TRP A 43 -5.71 9.09 2.58
N ARG A 44 -6.31 9.27 1.40
CA ARG A 44 -7.58 10.02 1.25
C ARG A 44 -8.81 9.26 1.73
N GLY A 45 -8.78 7.93 1.62
CA GLY A 45 -9.87 7.03 2.05
C GLY A 45 -9.71 6.52 3.49
N ALA A 46 -8.69 6.96 4.22
CA ALA A 46 -8.57 6.70 5.64
C ALA A 46 -9.68 7.49 6.36
N ASP A 47 -10.82 6.82 6.52
CA ASP A 47 -11.98 7.26 7.30
C ASP A 47 -11.46 7.75 8.67
N PRO A 48 -11.78 8.99 9.10
CA PRO A 48 -11.39 9.46 10.42
C PRO A 48 -11.83 8.42 11.44
N LEU A 49 -10.86 7.87 12.16
CA LEU A 49 -11.09 6.88 13.21
C LEU A 49 -12.16 7.45 14.15
N VAL A 50 -13.38 6.92 14.05
CA VAL A 50 -14.42 7.15 15.04
C VAL A 50 -13.91 6.49 16.32
N LEU A 51 -13.25 7.28 17.16
CA LEU A 51 -12.76 6.88 18.48
C LEU A 51 -13.89 6.68 19.49
N ASP A 52 -15.15 6.85 19.07
CA ASP A 52 -16.29 6.39 19.83
C ASP A 52 -16.39 4.86 19.70
N ALA A 53 -15.49 4.19 20.42
CA ALA A 53 -15.80 2.85 20.90
C ALA A 53 -17.19 2.94 21.54
N PRO A 54 -18.18 2.12 21.11
CA PRO A 54 -19.40 2.03 21.88
C PRO A 54 -18.98 1.70 23.31
N ALA A 55 -19.63 2.33 24.28
CA ALA A 55 -19.40 2.17 25.71
C ALA A 55 -19.73 0.75 26.20
N VAL A 56 -19.16 -0.28 25.55
CA VAL A 56 -19.27 -1.72 25.85
C VAL A 56 -18.61 -2.03 27.20
N SER A 57 -17.86 -1.08 27.77
CA SER A 57 -17.27 -1.18 29.10
C SER A 57 -17.72 -0.11 30.08
N ALA A 58 -18.70 0.73 29.74
CA ALA A 58 -19.32 1.55 30.78
C ALA A 58 -20.13 0.59 31.69
N PRO A 59 -19.82 0.52 32.99
CA PRO A 59 -20.64 -0.25 33.91
C PRO A 59 -22.08 0.26 33.81
N PRO A 60 -23.09 -0.63 33.87
CA PRO A 60 -24.47 -0.19 33.80
C PRO A 60 -24.68 0.84 34.91
N SER A 61 -25.26 1.99 34.57
CA SER A 61 -25.57 3.07 35.51
C SER A 61 -26.40 2.60 36.71
N ASN A 62 -27.03 1.43 36.58
CA ASN A 62 -27.63 0.68 37.67
C ASN A 62 -27.01 -0.74 37.77
N PRO A 63 -26.30 -1.08 38.86
CA PRO A 63 -25.66 -2.39 39.04
C PRO A 63 -26.65 -3.56 39.07
N ALA A 64 -27.95 -3.31 39.31
CA ALA A 64 -28.99 -4.34 39.23
C ALA A 64 -29.21 -4.89 37.81
N LEU A 65 -28.79 -4.18 36.76
CA LEU A 65 -28.95 -4.59 35.37
C LEU A 65 -27.81 -5.48 34.86
N ALA A 66 -26.67 -5.54 35.57
CA ALA A 66 -25.52 -6.35 35.20
C ALA A 66 -25.86 -7.86 35.03
N PRO A 67 -26.56 -8.53 35.96
CA PRO A 67 -26.91 -9.95 35.79
C PRO A 67 -27.88 -10.19 34.62
N ALA A 68 -28.78 -9.24 34.34
CA ALA A 68 -29.74 -9.36 33.23
C ALA A 68 -29.06 -9.28 31.85
N LEU A 69 -28.01 -8.46 31.71
CA LEU A 69 -27.21 -8.37 30.49
C LEU A 69 -26.40 -9.65 30.25
N THR A 70 -25.76 -10.17 31.29
CA THR A 70 -25.00 -11.43 31.22
C THR A 70 -25.91 -12.62 30.86
N ALA A 71 -27.10 -12.70 31.45
CA ALA A 71 -28.08 -13.76 31.16
C ALA A 71 -28.53 -13.77 29.68
N ARG A 72 -28.74 -12.59 29.07
CA ARG A 72 -29.07 -12.50 27.63
C ARG A 72 -27.93 -13.00 26.74
N ASN A 73 -26.68 -12.71 27.12
CA ASN A 73 -25.51 -13.16 26.36
C ASN A 73 -25.31 -14.68 26.43
N HIS A 74 -25.55 -15.29 27.60
CA HIS A 74 -25.51 -16.74 27.75
C HIS A 74 -26.67 -17.48 27.06
N ALA A 75 -27.83 -16.83 26.90
CA ALA A 75 -28.95 -17.39 26.15
C ALA A 75 -28.72 -17.39 24.62
N ALA A 76 -27.81 -16.53 24.14
CA ALA A 76 -27.47 -16.40 22.72
C ALA A 76 -26.31 -17.31 22.28
N THR A 77 -25.63 -17.99 23.21
CA THR A 77 -24.68 -19.07 22.87
C THR A 77 -25.45 -20.37 22.63
N PRO A 78 -25.45 -20.91 21.40
CA PRO A 78 -26.06 -22.21 21.13
C PRO A 78 -25.21 -23.31 21.79
N HIS A 79 -25.88 -24.29 22.41
CA HIS A 79 -25.30 -25.60 22.68
C HIS A 79 -25.37 -26.48 21.44
#